data_AF-A0A5C6KCD0-F1
#
_entry.id   AF-A0A5C6KCD0-F1
#
_cell.length_a   1.000
_cell.length_b   1.000
_cell.length_c   1.000
_cell.angle_alpha   90.00
_cell.angle_beta   90.00
_cell.angle_gamma   90.00
#
_symmetry.space_group_name_H-M   'P 1'
#
loop_
_entity.id
_entity.type
_entity.pdbx_description
1 polymer ?
#
loop_
_entity_poly.entity_id
_entity_poly.type
_entity_poly.pdbx_seq_one_letter_code
_entity_poly.pdbx_strand_id
1 'polypeptide(L)'
;MKRIVFLISLLAFLFVGTQNMNSEVISKGTSLPPEKTGYVILAVYGHNGHAGFTSISDGSQVYPLYLYSGYVGAISYFYVTPGRYTVTSVSCTDYATFNNNKIETGHVIDFKPGYGIAEIIYQ
;
A
#
# COMPACT_ATOMS: atom_id res chain seq x y z
N MET A 1 -28.35 -30.90 -19.51
CA MET A 1 -27.01 -30.29 -19.53
C MET A 1 -26.99 -28.76 -19.27
N LYS A 2 -28.11 -28.03 -19.37
CA LYS A 2 -28.13 -26.56 -19.13
C LYS A 2 -28.05 -26.12 -17.64
N ARG A 3 -28.44 -26.99 -16.70
CA ARG A 3 -28.46 -26.65 -15.25
C ARG A 3 -27.08 -26.73 -14.57
N ILE A 4 -26.18 -27.57 -15.09
CA ILE A 4 -24.83 -27.75 -14.51
C ILE A 4 -23.94 -26.55 -14.83
N VAL A 5 -24.04 -26.00 -16.05
CA VAL A 5 -23.30 -24.78 -16.45
C VAL A 5 -23.70 -23.60 -15.58
N PHE A 6 -24.98 -23.46 -15.27
CA PHE A 6 -25.47 -22.40 -14.40
C PHE A 6 -24.93 -22.51 -12.96
N LEU A 7 -24.76 -23.74 -12.45
CA LEU A 7 -24.19 -23.98 -11.12
C LEU A 7 -22.70 -23.66 -11.05
N ILE A 8 -21.93 -23.94 -12.12
CA ILE A 8 -20.51 -23.59 -12.22
C ILE A 8 -20.33 -22.06 -12.31
N SER A 9 -21.20 -21.39 -13.08
CA SER A 9 -21.24 -19.92 -13.11
C SER A 9 -21.58 -19.31 -11.75
N LEU A 10 -22.54 -19.88 -11.03
CA LEU A 10 -22.92 -19.42 -9.68
C LEU A 10 -21.79 -19.66 -8.66
N LEU A 11 -21.06 -20.77 -8.77
CA LEU A 11 -19.90 -21.05 -7.92
C LEU A 11 -18.75 -20.05 -8.18
N ALA A 12 -18.53 -19.65 -9.45
CA ALA A 12 -17.53 -18.64 -9.80
C ALA A 12 -17.85 -17.25 -9.22
N PHE A 13 -19.13 -16.91 -9.02
CA PHE A 13 -19.54 -15.68 -8.34
C PHE A 13 -19.41 -15.75 -6.81
N LEU A 14 -19.40 -16.95 -6.20
CA LEU A 14 -19.11 -17.11 -4.77
C LEU A 14 -17.61 -16.98 -4.44
N PHE A 15 -16.73 -17.06 -5.44
CA PHE A 15 -15.29 -16.78 -5.30
C PHE A 15 -14.94 -15.33 -5.68
N VAL A 16 -15.88 -14.39 -5.61
CA VAL A 16 -15.52 -12.98 -5.34
C VAL A 16 -15.11 -12.88 -3.87
N GLY A 17 -14.08 -13.65 -3.51
CA GLY A 17 -13.32 -13.43 -2.30
C GLY A 17 -12.77 -12.02 -2.39
N THR A 18 -13.12 -11.23 -1.38
CA THR A 18 -12.42 -10.00 -0.95
C THR A 18 -11.23 -9.66 -1.81
N GLN A 19 -11.35 -8.64 -2.66
CA GLN A 19 -10.23 -8.17 -3.45
C GLN A 19 -9.06 -7.89 -2.51
N ASN A 20 -8.03 -8.72 -2.68
CA ASN A 20 -6.69 -8.51 -2.19
C ASN A 20 -6.31 -7.09 -2.55
N MET A 21 -6.00 -6.29 -1.51
CA MET A 21 -5.59 -4.89 -1.57
C MET A 21 -5.38 -4.34 -2.99
N ASN A 22 -6.37 -3.62 -3.52
CA ASN A 22 -6.00 -2.47 -4.33
C ASN A 22 -5.18 -1.55 -3.41
N SER A 23 -4.26 -0.76 -3.95
CA SER A 23 -3.64 0.36 -3.24
C SER A 23 -4.67 1.47 -2.95
N GLU A 24 -5.83 1.09 -2.44
CA GLU A 24 -6.91 1.96 -2.07
C GLU A 24 -6.55 2.60 -0.75
N VAL A 25 -6.42 3.93 -0.82
CA VAL A 25 -6.17 4.75 0.35
C VAL A 25 -7.33 4.56 1.33
N ILE A 26 -7.04 4.07 2.53
CA ILE A 26 -8.05 3.76 3.55
C ILE A 26 -8.45 5.00 4.36
N SER A 27 -7.61 6.04 4.35
CA SER A 27 -7.86 7.34 4.97
C SER A 27 -6.93 8.39 4.36
N LYS A 28 -7.44 9.61 4.16
CA LYS A 28 -6.66 10.78 3.73
C LYS A 28 -6.76 11.88 4.78
N GLY A 29 -5.63 12.49 5.12
CA GLY A 29 -5.54 13.56 6.11
C GLY A 29 -4.70 13.14 7.32
N THR A 30 -4.76 13.89 8.41
CA THR A 30 -3.90 13.67 9.59
C THR A 30 -4.47 12.65 10.57
N SER A 31 -5.71 12.20 10.36
CA SER A 31 -6.36 11.22 11.23
C SER A 31 -5.88 9.81 10.94
N LEU A 32 -5.11 9.27 11.88
CA LEU A 32 -4.67 7.88 11.87
C LEU A 32 -5.91 6.95 11.88
N PRO A 33 -6.05 6.02 10.92
CA PRO A 33 -7.11 5.03 10.95
C PRO A 33 -6.96 4.07 12.15
N PRO A 34 -8.06 3.43 12.60
CA PRO A 34 -7.99 2.45 13.68
C PRO A 34 -7.14 1.24 13.28
N GLU A 35 -6.55 0.56 14.27
CA GLU A 35 -5.81 -0.67 14.02
C GLU A 35 -6.73 -1.77 13.46
N LYS A 36 -6.18 -2.60 12.57
CA LYS A 36 -6.87 -3.74 11.98
C LYS A 36 -6.03 -4.99 12.14
N THR A 37 -6.55 -5.99 12.86
CA THR A 37 -5.87 -7.27 13.11
C THR A 37 -5.38 -7.90 11.81
N GLY A 38 -4.10 -8.28 11.78
CA GLY A 38 -3.47 -8.91 10.62
C GLY A 38 -2.92 -7.94 9.57
N TYR A 39 -2.93 -6.62 9.83
CA TYR A 39 -2.41 -5.60 8.93
C TYR A 39 -1.47 -4.63 9.66
N VAL A 40 -0.52 -4.08 8.91
CA VAL A 40 0.31 -2.92 9.29
C VAL A 40 -0.32 -1.67 8.68
N ILE A 41 -0.37 -0.56 9.42
CA ILE A 41 -0.77 0.72 8.84
C ILE A 41 0.47 1.35 8.20
N LEU A 42 0.44 1.58 6.89
CA LEU A 42 1.45 2.33 6.16
C LEU A 42 0.96 3.77 5.96
N ALA A 43 1.67 4.73 6.53
CA ALA A 43 1.51 6.14 6.25
C ALA A 43 2.45 6.55 5.11
N VAL A 44 1.91 7.24 4.11
CA VAL A 44 2.68 7.79 2.99
C VAL A 44 2.44 9.30 2.94
N TYR A 45 3.50 10.09 3.02
CA TYR A 45 3.40 11.55 3.01
C TYR A 45 4.71 12.21 2.55
N GLY A 46 4.64 13.49 2.24
CA GLY A 46 5.79 14.31 1.91
C GLY A 46 6.20 15.21 3.06
N HIS A 47 7.50 15.40 3.25
CA HIS A 47 8.08 16.34 4.19
C HIS A 47 8.47 17.63 3.46
N ASN A 48 8.35 18.80 4.10
CA ASN A 48 8.76 20.10 3.53
C ASN A 48 8.22 20.44 2.12
N GLY A 49 7.01 19.98 1.77
CA GLY A 49 6.39 20.27 0.47
C GLY A 49 6.80 19.32 -0.66
N HIS A 50 7.55 18.25 -0.36
CA HIS A 50 7.84 17.21 -1.32
C HIS A 50 6.60 16.35 -1.63
N ALA A 51 6.59 15.78 -2.82
CA ALA A 51 5.60 14.81 -3.24
C ALA A 51 6.30 13.67 -3.97
N GLY A 52 5.62 12.54 -4.06
CA GLY A 52 6.22 11.40 -4.71
C GLY A 52 5.28 10.25 -4.95
N PHE A 53 5.87 9.26 -5.59
CA PHE A 53 5.26 8.01 -5.96
C PHE A 53 6.21 6.87 -5.62
N THR A 54 5.68 5.83 -4.99
CA THR A 54 6.41 4.59 -4.75
C THR A 54 5.52 3.44 -5.21
N SER A 55 6.10 2.41 -5.80
CA SER A 55 5.40 1.14 -6.00
C SER A 55 6.17 0.00 -5.35
N ILE A 56 5.45 -0.95 -4.77
CA ILE A 56 6.02 -2.11 -4.08
C ILE A 56 5.42 -3.40 -4.64
N SER A 57 6.11 -4.51 -4.55
CA SER A 57 5.63 -5.82 -5.02
C SER A 57 5.92 -6.92 -4.03
N ASP A 58 4.96 -7.82 -3.84
CA ASP A 58 5.14 -9.06 -3.07
C ASP A 58 5.64 -10.24 -3.93
N GLY A 59 5.99 -9.96 -5.20
CA GLY A 59 6.38 -10.97 -6.19
C GLY A 59 5.22 -11.55 -7.00
N SER A 60 3.97 -11.34 -6.58
CA SER A 60 2.77 -11.75 -7.31
C SER A 60 2.10 -10.58 -8.03
N GLN A 61 2.08 -9.40 -7.40
CA GLN A 61 1.50 -8.19 -7.98
C GLN A 61 2.26 -6.93 -7.55
N VAL A 62 1.96 -5.81 -8.23
CA VAL A 62 2.55 -4.50 -7.96
C VAL A 62 1.49 -3.57 -7.38
N TYR A 63 1.81 -2.97 -6.24
CA TYR A 63 0.95 -2.07 -5.48
C TYR A 63 1.47 -0.64 -5.60
N PRO A 64 0.73 0.26 -6.25
CA PRO A 64 1.18 1.64 -6.44
C PRO A 64 0.73 2.54 -5.28
N LEU A 65 1.67 3.17 -4.59
CA LEU A 65 1.46 4.04 -3.43
C LEU A 65 1.58 5.50 -3.85
N TYR A 66 0.47 6.08 -4.32
CA TYR A 66 0.41 7.45 -4.79
C TYR A 66 0.17 8.46 -3.67
N LEU A 67 0.98 9.51 -3.61
CA LEU A 67 0.65 10.75 -2.90
C LEU A 67 0.43 11.86 -3.94
N TYR A 68 -0.84 12.25 -4.16
CA TYR A 68 -1.15 13.34 -5.08
C TYR A 68 -0.73 14.69 -4.48
N SER A 69 0.14 15.42 -5.18
CA SER A 69 0.85 16.63 -4.78
C SER A 69 -0.01 17.88 -4.51
N GLY A 70 -1.34 17.77 -4.59
CA GLY A 70 -2.25 18.90 -4.39
C GLY A 70 -2.46 19.33 -2.92
N TYR A 71 -1.97 18.55 -1.95
CA TYR A 71 -2.20 18.80 -0.53
C TYR A 71 -0.89 18.77 0.26
N VAL A 72 -0.28 19.95 0.45
CA VAL A 72 0.82 20.13 1.42
C VAL A 72 0.32 19.69 2.80
N GLY A 73 0.95 18.67 3.39
CA GLY A 73 0.55 18.10 4.68
C GLY A 73 -0.49 16.98 4.62
N ALA A 74 -0.84 16.44 3.44
CA ALA A 74 -1.68 15.24 3.37
C ALA A 74 -0.88 13.97 3.63
N ILE A 75 -1.43 13.11 4.47
CA ILE A 75 -1.00 11.73 4.67
C ILE A 75 -2.04 10.82 4.00
N SER A 76 -1.58 9.83 3.25
CA SER A 76 -2.40 8.73 2.78
C SER A 76 -2.05 7.49 3.58
N TYR A 77 -3.06 6.84 4.14
CA TYR A 77 -2.88 5.60 4.88
C TYR A 77 -3.30 4.40 4.04
N PHE A 78 -2.64 3.27 4.25
CA PHE A 78 -2.92 1.97 3.64
C PHE A 78 -2.86 0.87 4.71
N TYR A 79 -3.73 -0.14 4.63
CA TYR A 79 -3.53 -1.39 5.37
C TYR A 79 -2.67 -2.31 4.52
N VAL A 80 -1.54 -2.77 5.04
CA VAL A 80 -0.60 -3.66 4.34
C VAL A 80 -0.53 -4.98 5.07
N THR A 81 -0.67 -6.10 4.34
CA THR A 81 -0.46 -7.42 4.93
C THR A 81 1.02 -7.59 5.29
N PRO A 82 1.35 -8.09 6.51
CA PRO A 82 2.72 -8.35 6.88
C PRO A 82 3.43 -9.26 5.89
N GLY A 83 4.68 -8.94 5.56
CA GLY A 83 5.46 -9.65 4.57
C GLY A 83 6.60 -8.82 3.99
N ARG A 84 7.38 -9.45 3.11
CA ARG A 84 8.49 -8.82 2.40
C ARG A 84 8.02 -8.34 1.04
N TYR A 85 8.31 -7.08 0.75
CA TYR A 85 7.98 -6.45 -0.52
C TYR A 85 9.24 -5.85 -1.12
N THR A 86 9.33 -5.86 -2.45
CA THR A 86 10.41 -5.20 -3.19
C THR A 86 9.90 -3.89 -3.75
N VAL A 87 10.65 -2.81 -3.56
CA VAL A 87 10.36 -1.50 -4.18
C VAL A 87 10.61 -1.61 -5.67
N THR A 88 9.56 -1.43 -6.47
CA THR A 88 9.62 -1.55 -7.94
C THR A 88 9.76 -0.19 -8.63
N SER A 89 9.38 0.90 -7.98
CA SER A 89 9.71 2.25 -8.42
C SER A 89 9.70 3.23 -7.26
N VAL A 90 10.50 4.28 -7.37
CA VAL A 90 10.50 5.47 -6.51
C VAL A 90 10.65 6.69 -7.41
N SER A 91 9.76 7.65 -7.27
CA SER A 91 9.79 8.93 -7.99
C SER A 91 9.44 10.06 -7.03
N CYS A 92 10.42 10.90 -6.72
CA CYS A 92 10.30 12.11 -5.89
C CYS A 92 11.47 13.04 -6.24
N THR A 93 11.43 14.29 -5.79
CA THR A 93 12.46 15.28 -6.15
C THR A 93 13.85 14.88 -5.64
N ASP A 94 13.97 14.53 -4.35
CA ASP A 94 15.26 14.21 -3.73
C ASP A 94 15.38 12.72 -3.41
N TYR A 95 14.66 12.23 -2.40
CA TYR A 95 14.64 10.81 -2.06
C TYR A 95 13.42 10.41 -1.22
N ALA A 96 13.15 9.11 -1.16
CA ALA A 96 12.16 8.55 -0.25
C ALA A 96 12.86 7.78 0.88
N THR A 97 12.22 7.74 2.04
CA THR A 97 12.62 6.86 3.14
C THR A 97 11.50 5.88 3.47
N PHE A 98 11.87 4.71 3.98
CA PHE A 98 11.00 3.79 4.71
C PHE A 98 11.48 3.71 6.15
N ASN A 99 10.63 4.08 7.12
CA ASN A 99 10.98 4.15 8.54
C ASN A 99 12.35 4.82 8.78
N ASN A 100 12.54 6.01 8.20
CA ASN A 100 13.77 6.82 8.25
C ASN A 100 15.01 6.25 7.55
N ASN A 101 14.89 5.15 6.81
CA ASN A 101 15.98 4.60 6.02
C ASN A 101 15.73 4.88 4.54
N LYS A 102 16.72 5.44 3.83
CA LYS A 102 16.58 5.74 2.40
C LYS A 102 16.21 4.48 1.61
N ILE A 103 15.25 4.62 0.71
CA ILE A 103 14.83 3.56 -0.20
C ILE A 103 15.09 3.92 -1.66
N GLU A 104 15.38 2.90 -2.45
CA GLU A 104 15.54 2.97 -3.91
C GLU A 104 14.92 1.75 -4.57
N THR A 105 14.81 1.79 -5.90
CA THR A 105 14.29 0.65 -6.66
C THR A 105 15.16 -0.58 -6.43
N GLY A 106 14.53 -1.71 -6.11
CA GLY A 106 15.20 -2.96 -5.75
C GLY A 106 15.38 -3.18 -4.25
N HIS A 107 15.16 -2.17 -3.39
CA HIS A 107 15.19 -2.37 -1.94
C HIS A 107 14.05 -3.29 -1.48
N VAL A 108 14.35 -4.12 -0.49
CA VAL A 108 13.36 -4.96 0.19
C VAL A 108 12.90 -4.26 1.47
N ILE A 109 11.60 -4.03 1.57
CA ILE A 109 10.93 -3.57 2.78
C ILE A 109 10.20 -4.73 3.44
N ASP A 110 10.26 -4.78 4.76
CA ASP A 110 9.66 -5.85 5.56
C ASP A 110 8.60 -5.26 6.49
N PHE A 111 7.33 -5.53 6.18
CA PHE A 111 6.21 -5.15 7.05
C PHE A 111 6.03 -6.26 8.07
N LYS A 112 6.45 -6.03 9.30
CA LYS A 112 6.37 -7.05 10.35
C LYS A 112 5.07 -6.93 11.14
N PRO A 113 4.48 -8.05 11.59
CA PRO A 113 3.34 -8.03 12.50
C PRO A 113 3.68 -7.25 13.77
N GLY A 114 2.74 -6.45 14.28
CA GLY A 114 2.92 -5.67 15.51
C GLY A 114 3.80 -4.43 15.36
N TYR A 115 4.31 -4.12 14.16
CA TYR A 115 4.74 -2.76 13.86
C TYR A 115 3.48 -1.92 13.78
N GLY A 116 3.33 -0.94 14.67
CA GLY A 116 2.16 -0.06 14.68
C GLY A 116 2.00 0.65 13.33
N ILE A 117 2.80 1.70 13.12
CA ILE A 117 2.79 2.48 11.89
C ILE A 117 4.14 2.33 11.19
N ALA A 118 4.10 1.94 9.91
CA ALA A 118 5.22 2.08 9.00
C ALA A 118 5.06 3.37 8.20
N GLU A 119 6.17 3.97 7.79
CA GLU A 119 6.16 5.28 7.11
C GLU A 119 6.98 5.23 5.84
N ILE A 120 6.40 5.72 4.74
CA ILE A 120 7.13 6.16 3.57
C ILE A 120 7.07 7.68 3.50
N ILE A 121 8.23 8.33 3.54
CA ILE A 121 8.35 9.79 3.57
C ILE A 121 9.11 10.24 2.33
N TYR A 122 8.49 11.11 1.53
CA TYR A 122 9.17 11.82 0.46
C TYR A 122 9.88 13.04 1.05
N GLN A 123 11.19 13.10 0.86
CA GLN A 123 12.07 14.16 1.32
C GLN A 123 12.50 15.07 0.18
#